data_AF-A0AAE8FQH0-F1
#
_entry.id   AF-A0AAE8FQH0-F1
#
_cell.length_a   1.000
_cell.length_b   1.000
_cell.length_c   1.000
_cell.angle_alpha   90.00
_cell.angle_beta   90.00
_cell.angle_gamma   90.00
#
_symmetry.space_group_name_H-M   'P 1'
#
loop_
_entity.id
_entity.type
_entity.pdbx_description
1 polymer ?
#
loop_
_entity_poly.entity_id
_entity_poly.type
_entity_poly.pdbx_seq_one_letter_code
_entity_poly.pdbx_strand_id
1 'polypeptide(L)'
;MLTHIHISSNKNNVYWGRTLDTYFNPFDIDSKIVIVPKNFMLKTKSELLKTKYSFLGISLSVSTLFFDGVNEKGLAGGLLFLNTCT
;
A
#
# COMPACT_ATOMS: atom_id res chain seq x y z
N MET A 1 7.38 -14.56 -3.55
CA MET A 1 6.69 -14.17 -4.80
C MET A 1 5.34 -13.64 -4.39
N LEU A 2 4.97 -12.41 -4.78
CA LEU A 2 3.75 -11.76 -4.31
C LEU A 2 2.61 -12.00 -5.30
N THR A 3 1.38 -12.18 -4.80
CA THR A 3 0.19 -12.35 -5.64
C THR A 3 -0.84 -11.30 -5.26
N HIS A 4 -1.58 -10.74 -6.22
CA HIS A 4 -2.76 -9.92 -5.94
C HIS A 4 -3.99 -10.46 -6.65
N ILE A 5 -5.17 -10.12 -6.12
CA ILE A 5 -6.47 -10.45 -6.70
C ILE A 5 -7.40 -9.25 -6.61
N HIS A 6 -8.33 -9.19 -7.56
CA HIS A 6 -9.45 -8.27 -7.56
C HIS A 6 -10.73 -9.09 -7.77
N ILE A 7 -11.71 -8.95 -6.88
CA ILE A 7 -12.97 -9.68 -6.91
C ILE A 7 -14.13 -8.66 -6.92
N SER A 8 -15.07 -8.85 -7.83
CA SER A 8 -16.33 -8.10 -7.84
C SER A 8 -17.45 -8.98 -7.30
N SER A 9 -18.19 -8.49 -6.31
CA SER A 9 -19.39 -9.17 -5.82
C SER A 9 -20.60 -8.93 -6.72
N ASN A 10 -21.64 -9.75 -6.56
CA ASN A 10 -22.94 -9.58 -7.24
C ASN A 10 -23.65 -8.26 -6.90
N LYS A 11 -23.21 -7.55 -5.84
CA LYS A 11 -23.72 -6.22 -5.45
C LYS A 11 -22.82 -5.08 -5.96
N ASN A 12 -21.94 -5.36 -6.91
CA ASN A 12 -20.95 -4.42 -7.47
C ASN A 12 -19.94 -3.85 -6.45
N ASN A 13 -19.81 -4.46 -5.26
CA ASN A 13 -18.69 -4.14 -4.38
C ASN A 13 -17.41 -4.76 -4.94
N VAL A 14 -16.34 -3.97 -4.93
CA VAL A 14 -14.99 -4.36 -5.35
C VAL A 14 -14.14 -4.66 -4.12
N TYR A 15 -13.44 -5.79 -4.17
CA TYR A 15 -12.47 -6.20 -3.16
C TYR A 15 -11.11 -6.39 -3.83
N TRP A 16 -10.10 -5.74 -3.28
CA TRP A 16 -8.72 -5.90 -3.71
C TRP A 16 -7.92 -6.47 -2.54
N GLY A 17 -7.05 -7.44 -2.84
CA GLY A 17 -6.18 -8.04 -1.83
C GLY A 17 -4.89 -8.56 -2.45
N ARG A 18 -3.87 -8.74 -1.61
CA ARG A 18 -2.59 -9.34 -2.01
C ARG A 18 -1.98 -10.15 -0.88
N THR A 19 -1.05 -11.04 -1.23
CA THR A 19 -0.10 -11.62 -0.28
C THR A 19 1.09 -10.69 -0.06
N LEU A 20 1.77 -10.82 1.08
CA LEU A 20 3.08 -10.22 1.39
C LEU A 20 4.09 -11.33 1.67
N ASP A 21 4.51 -12.03 0.61
CA ASP A 21 5.40 -13.18 0.74
C ASP A 21 6.87 -12.74 0.77
N THR A 22 7.41 -12.60 1.98
CA THR A 22 8.79 -12.20 2.28
C THR A 22 9.52 -13.29 3.09
N TYR A 23 10.85 -13.30 3.04
CA TYR A 23 11.68 -14.25 3.81
C TYR A 23 11.70 -13.96 5.32
N PHE A 24 11.23 -12.77 5.71
CA PHE A 24 11.07 -12.32 7.10
C PHE A 24 9.61 -11.94 7.32
N ASN A 25 9.16 -11.89 8.58
CA ASN A 25 7.85 -11.32 8.89
C ASN A 25 7.94 -9.78 8.84
N PRO A 26 7.16 -9.10 7.98
CA PRO A 26 7.24 -7.65 7.82
C PRO A 26 6.95 -6.88 9.12
N PHE A 27 6.17 -7.46 10.04
CA PHE A 27 5.88 -6.85 11.33
C PHE A 27 7.08 -6.89 12.29
N ASP A 28 8.06 -7.77 12.08
CA ASP A 28 9.29 -7.82 12.87
C ASP A 28 10.25 -6.68 12.52
N ILE A 29 10.05 -6.01 11.37
CA ILE A 29 10.85 -4.86 10.92
C ILE A 29 10.06 -3.53 11.01
N ASP A 30 9.16 -3.40 11.98
CA ASP A 30 8.36 -2.20 12.24
C ASP A 30 7.35 -1.84 11.14
N SER A 31 6.90 -2.82 10.35
CA SER A 31 5.76 -2.58 9.45
C SER A 31 4.48 -2.39 10.26
N LYS A 32 3.66 -1.41 9.92
CA LYS A 32 2.40 -1.08 10.61
C LYS A 32 1.32 -0.75 9.61
N ILE A 33 0.07 -0.93 10.03
CA ILE A 33 -1.06 -0.29 9.33
C ILE A 33 -1.00 1.20 9.66
N VAL A 34 -0.83 2.04 8.64
CA VAL A 34 -0.72 3.49 8.78
C VAL A 34 -1.88 4.15 8.07
N ILE A 35 -2.51 5.12 8.73
CA ILE A 35 -3.51 6.00 8.14
C ILE A 35 -2.85 7.37 7.92
N VAL A 36 -2.88 7.84 6.68
CA VAL A 36 -2.37 9.16 6.29
C VAL A 36 -3.57 10.08 6.01
N PRO A 37 -3.70 11.20 6.73
CA PRO A 37 -4.80 12.13 6.51
C PRO A 37 -4.63 12.90 5.19
N LYS A 38 -5.71 13.52 4.74
CA LYS A 38 -5.69 14.47 3.63
C LYS A 38 -4.87 15.72 4.02
N ASN A 39 -4.25 16.37 3.04
CA ASN A 39 -3.39 17.54 3.22
C ASN A 39 -2.14 17.28 4.08
N PHE A 40 -1.75 16.03 4.27
CA PHE A 40 -0.54 15.64 4.98
C PHE A 40 0.69 15.85 4.10
N MET A 41 1.80 16.29 4.70
CA MET A 41 3.07 16.48 4.01
C MET A 41 3.92 15.22 4.09
N LEU A 42 4.02 14.50 2.98
CA LEU A 42 4.90 13.35 2.81
C LEU A 42 6.28 13.82 2.35
N LYS A 43 7.31 13.55 3.14
CA LYS A 43 8.69 13.86 2.78
C LYS A 43 9.27 12.71 1.95
N THR A 44 9.42 12.92 0.65
CA THR A 44 10.17 12.00 -0.22
C THR A 44 11.65 12.38 -0.26
N LYS A 45 12.48 11.62 -0.98
CA LYS A 45 13.89 11.98 -1.18
C LYS A 45 14.05 13.25 -2.01
N SER A 46 13.16 13.50 -2.96
CA SER A 46 13.30 14.59 -3.94
C SER A 46 12.46 15.80 -3.58
N GLU A 47 11.28 15.61 -3.00
CA GLU A 47 10.32 16.69 -2.75
C GLU A 47 9.33 16.39 -1.60
N LEU A 48 8.63 17.44 -1.18
CA LEU A 48 7.52 17.37 -0.25
C LEU A 48 6.20 17.22 -1.03
N LEU A 49 5.55 16.07 -0.89
CA LEU A 49 4.27 15.79 -1.52
C LEU A 49 3.13 16.04 -0.54
N LYS A 50 2.16 16.89 -0.93
CA LYS A 50 0.94 17.09 -0.15
C LYS A 50 -0.14 16.11 -0.59
N THR A 51 -0.66 15.30 0.33
CA THR A 51 -1.70 14.31 0.00
C THR A 51 -3.01 15.00 -0.40
N LYS A 52 -3.54 14.65 -1.58
CA LYS A 52 -4.87 15.11 -2.03
C LYS A 52 -6.02 14.34 -1.38
N TYR A 53 -5.77 13.08 -1.04
CA TYR A 53 -6.74 12.15 -0.46
C TYR A 53 -6.15 11.52 0.80
N SER A 54 -6.99 11.22 1.79
CA SER A 54 -6.59 10.31 2.86
C SER A 54 -6.47 8.88 2.33
N PHE A 55 -5.55 8.12 2.90
CA PHE A 55 -5.36 6.71 2.56
C PHE A 55 -4.84 5.91 3.75
N LEU A 56 -5.01 4.60 3.68
CA LEU A 56 -4.48 3.66 4.65
C LEU A 56 -3.74 2.54 3.93
N GLY A 57 -2.78 1.91 4.59
CA GLY A 57 -2.05 0.78 4.03
C GLY A 57 -0.99 0.23 4.97
N ILE A 58 -0.38 -0.89 4.60
CA ILE A 58 0.77 -1.44 5.33
C ILE A 58 2.02 -0.66 4.91
N SER A 59 2.68 -0.01 5.86
CA SER A 59 3.88 0.80 5.65
C SER A 59 5.04 0.27 6.48
N LEU A 60 6.26 0.39 5.96
CA LEU A 60 7.47 0.19 6.75
C LEU A 60 7.68 1.42 7.65
N SER A 61 7.41 1.29 8.95
CA SER A 61 7.44 2.38 9.91
C SER A 61 6.56 3.59 9.51
N VAL A 62 6.79 4.76 10.13
CA VAL A 62 6.20 6.04 9.70
C VAL A 62 7.05 6.61 8.57
N SER A 63 6.93 6.03 7.38
CA SER A 63 7.68 6.44 6.19
C SER A 63 6.78 6.73 4.99
N THR A 64 7.38 6.99 3.84
CA THR A 64 6.68 7.12 2.54
C THR A 64 6.59 5.79 1.78
N LEU A 65 7.09 4.69 2.35
CA LEU A 65 7.06 3.36 1.74
C LEU A 65 5.84 2.57 2.21
N PHE A 66 4.86 2.44 1.32
CA PHE A 66 3.67 1.61 1.52
C PHE A 66 3.76 0.36 0.63
N PHE A 67 3.59 -0.82 1.21
CA PHE A 67 3.52 -2.07 0.46
C PHE A 67 2.18 -2.24 -0.26
N ASP A 68 1.12 -1.70 0.32
CA ASP A 68 -0.21 -1.60 -0.26
C ASP A 68 -0.97 -0.41 0.33
N GLY A 69 -2.16 -0.16 -0.20
CA GLY A 69 -3.12 0.71 0.45
C GLY A 69 -4.40 0.92 -0.35
N VAL A 70 -5.33 1.64 0.27
CA VAL A 70 -6.56 2.14 -0.32
C VAL A 70 -6.83 3.57 0.14
N ASN A 71 -7.29 4.42 -0.78
CA ASN A 71 -7.64 5.80 -0.46
C ASN A 71 -9.15 6.00 -0.19
N GLU A 72 -9.54 7.18 0.30
CA GLU A 72 -10.93 7.55 0.55
C GLU A 72 -11.85 7.56 -0.68
N LYS A 73 -11.29 7.36 -1.89
CA LYS A 73 -12.03 7.23 -3.15
C LYS A 73 -12.10 5.78 -3.66
N GLY A 74 -11.61 4.82 -2.88
CA GLY A 74 -11.64 3.39 -3.21
C GLY A 74 -10.56 2.96 -4.20
N LEU A 75 -9.60 3.82 -4.54
CA LEU A 75 -8.44 3.42 -5.33
C LEU A 75 -7.52 2.57 -4.45
N ALA A 76 -7.38 1.30 -4.78
CA ALA A 76 -6.51 0.35 -4.11
C ALA A 76 -5.33 -0.07 -5.00
N GLY A 77 -4.21 -0.41 -4.38
CA GLY A 77 -3.03 -0.90 -5.08
C GLY A 77 -1.93 -1.36 -4.13
N GLY A 78 -0.89 -1.97 -4.70
CA GLY A 78 0.28 -2.40 -3.93
C GLY A 78 1.50 -2.64 -4.79
N LEU A 79 2.64 -2.75 -4.11
CA LEU A 79 3.94 -3.01 -4.72
C LEU A 79 4.15 -4.52 -4.79
N LEU A 80 4.38 -5.04 -5.99
CA LEU A 80 4.73 -6.43 -6.24
C LEU A 80 6.18 -6.54 -6.70
N PHE A 81 6.83 -7.64 -6.32
CA PHE A 81 8.15 -7.98 -6.79
C PHE A 81 8.08 -8.42 -8.25
N LEU A 82 8.86 -7.77 -9.11
CA LEU A 82 9.00 -8.11 -10.53
C LEU A 82 10.44 -8.55 -10.78
N ASN A 83 10.65 -9.83 -11.08
CA ASN A 83 11.94 -10.32 -11.55
C ASN A 83 11.95 -10.29 -13.08
N THR A 84 12.88 -9.55 -13.68
CA THR A 84 13.06 -9.56 -15.14
C THR A 84 13.79 -10.84 -15.52
N CYS A 85 13.32 -11.53 -16.56
CA CYS A 85 14.08 -12.63 -17.16
C CYS A 85 15.34 -12.04 -17.81
N THR A 86 16.51 -12.43 -17.31
CA THR A 86 17.81 -12.24 -17.98
C THR A 86 18.16 -13.47 -18.80
#